data_AF-A0A2E0SJK2-F1
#
_entry.id   AF-A0A2E0SJK2-F1
#
_cell.length_a   1.000
_cell.length_b   1.000
_cell.length_c   1.000
_cell.angle_alpha   90.00
_cell.angle_beta   90.00
_cell.angle_gamma   90.00
#
_symmetry.space_group_name_H-M   'P 1'
#
loop_
_entity.id
_entity.type
_entity.pdbx_description
1 polymer ?
#
loop_
_entity_poly.entity_id
_entity_poly.type
_entity_poly.pdbx_seq_one_letter_code
_entity_poly.pdbx_strand_id
1 'polypeptide(L)'
;MLFIAALLAITSFGQLSVGYAEDVDYQKQVAPILQKYCVGCHNTDDFAGELDLATFAAMQEGGEHGPAIVAGKASDSLLIRAIVGDYDSVMPPEGSEAPSEQEVALLKAWIDAGAKGPVGGMETITLNVPKIQPQHSYEDPITSIDWSDDGKWVAVASFQHVDILDAATLKPV
;
A
#
# COMPACT_ATOMS: atom_id res chain seq x y z
N MET A 1 -65.42 39.24 -32.46
CA MET A 1 -64.95 38.72 -31.16
C MET A 1 -64.33 37.35 -31.40
N LEU A 2 -63.05 37.30 -31.75
CA LEU A 2 -62.28 36.05 -31.96
C LEU A 2 -61.01 36.17 -31.11
N PHE A 3 -60.93 35.40 -30.03
CA PHE A 3 -59.83 35.40 -29.08
C PHE A 3 -58.71 34.47 -29.57
N ILE A 4 -57.50 35.02 -29.69
CA ILE A 4 -56.26 34.30 -29.98
C ILE A 4 -55.78 33.67 -28.67
N ALA A 5 -55.77 32.33 -28.57
CA ALA A 5 -55.16 31.60 -27.46
C ALA A 5 -53.69 31.33 -27.78
N ALA A 6 -52.78 32.10 -27.18
CA ALA A 6 -51.34 31.85 -27.20
C ALA A 6 -51.00 30.74 -26.20
N LEU A 7 -50.64 29.55 -26.69
CA LEU A 7 -50.02 28.50 -25.87
C LEU A 7 -48.55 28.86 -25.64
N LEU A 8 -48.22 29.32 -24.43
CA LEU A 8 -46.85 29.40 -23.93
C LEU A 8 -46.47 28.03 -23.36
N ALA A 9 -45.74 27.24 -24.15
CA ALA A 9 -45.08 26.04 -23.67
C ALA A 9 -43.86 26.44 -22.81
N ILE A 10 -44.02 26.36 -21.49
CA ILE A 10 -42.90 26.55 -20.54
C ILE A 10 -42.08 25.26 -20.56
N THR A 11 -41.04 25.21 -21.38
CA THR A 11 -40.04 24.15 -21.31
C THR A 11 -39.18 24.38 -20.07
N SER A 12 -39.45 23.63 -19.01
CA SER A 12 -38.60 23.59 -17.82
C SER A 12 -37.28 22.91 -18.21
N PHE A 13 -36.24 23.72 -18.39
CA PHE A 13 -34.87 23.22 -18.54
C PHE A 13 -34.43 22.75 -17.15
N GLY A 14 -34.48 21.43 -16.92
CA GLY A 14 -33.92 20.82 -15.73
C GLY A 14 -32.43 21.16 -15.66
N GLN A 15 -32.06 21.96 -14.66
CA GLN A 15 -30.67 22.30 -14.40
C GLN A 15 -29.99 21.04 -13.87
N LEU A 16 -29.34 20.29 -14.76
CA LEU A 16 -28.43 19.22 -14.39
C LEU A 16 -27.29 19.87 -13.59
N SER A 17 -27.36 19.74 -12.27
CA SER A 17 -26.23 20.00 -11.40
C SER A 17 -25.18 18.93 -11.67
N VAL A 18 -24.32 19.17 -12.66
CA VAL A 18 -23.06 18.45 -12.78
C VAL A 18 -22.25 18.85 -11.55
N GLY A 19 -22.29 17.99 -10.53
CA GLY A 19 -21.38 18.11 -9.41
C GLY A 19 -19.97 17.96 -9.97
N TYR A 20 -19.24 19.06 -10.05
CA TYR A 20 -17.79 19.00 -10.10
C TYR A 20 -17.35 18.44 -8.74
N ALA A 21 -17.28 17.12 -8.64
CA ALA A 21 -16.35 16.52 -7.69
C ALA A 21 -14.98 17.11 -8.06
N GLU A 22 -14.35 17.84 -7.14
CA GLU A 22 -12.96 18.25 -7.32
C GLU A 22 -12.15 17.02 -7.75
N ASP A 23 -11.47 17.11 -8.89
CA ASP A 23 -10.61 16.03 -9.38
C ASP A 23 -9.51 15.84 -8.32
N VAL A 24 -9.52 14.69 -7.64
CA VAL A 24 -8.53 14.38 -6.60
C VAL A 24 -7.15 14.26 -7.25
N ASP A 25 -6.21 15.08 -6.80
CA ASP A 25 -4.82 15.07 -7.29
C ASP A 25 -4.07 13.88 -6.68
N TYR A 26 -3.82 12.85 -7.49
CA TYR A 26 -3.13 11.63 -7.04
C TYR A 26 -1.81 11.94 -6.33
N GLN A 27 -0.97 12.79 -6.92
CA GLN A 27 0.37 13.07 -6.41
C GLN A 27 0.35 13.81 -5.08
N LYS A 28 -0.54 14.79 -4.94
CA LYS A 28 -0.58 15.64 -3.74
C LYS A 28 -1.43 15.06 -2.62
N GLN A 29 -2.44 14.26 -2.96
CA GLN A 29 -3.48 13.85 -2.02
C GLN A 29 -3.47 12.34 -1.76
N VAL A 30 -3.28 11.50 -2.78
CA VAL A 30 -3.40 10.04 -2.65
C VAL A 30 -2.05 9.38 -2.32
N ALA A 31 -1.02 9.69 -3.11
CA ALA A 31 0.31 9.10 -2.98
C ALA A 31 0.90 9.27 -1.56
N PRO A 32 0.76 10.42 -0.86
CA PRO A 32 1.26 10.54 0.51
C PRO A 32 0.56 9.63 1.52
N ILE A 33 -0.74 9.35 1.32
CA ILE A 33 -1.50 8.44 2.18
C ILE A 33 -0.98 7.01 1.96
N LEU A 34 -0.87 6.58 0.70
CA LEU A 34 -0.36 5.26 0.36
C LEU A 34 1.07 5.06 0.87
N GLN A 35 1.93 6.07 0.71
CA GLN A 35 3.30 6.07 1.21
C GLN A 35 3.36 5.86 2.72
N LYS A 36 2.50 6.56 3.46
CA LYS A 36 2.52 6.56 4.92
C LYS A 36 2.01 5.25 5.51
N TYR A 37 0.91 4.70 4.98
CA TYR A 37 0.19 3.60 5.63
C TYR A 37 0.29 2.25 4.91
N CYS A 38 0.69 2.22 3.64
CA CYS A 38 0.54 1.03 2.81
C CYS A 38 1.88 0.52 2.26
N VAL A 39 2.68 1.41 1.68
CA VAL A 39 3.92 1.04 0.97
C VAL A 39 4.97 0.42 1.90
N GLY A 40 4.89 0.63 3.22
CA GLY A 40 5.81 0.00 4.17
C GLY A 40 5.85 -1.54 4.09
N CYS A 41 4.71 -2.18 3.85
CA CYS A 41 4.58 -3.65 3.80
C CYS A 41 4.00 -4.19 2.48
N HIS A 42 3.59 -3.31 1.56
CA HIS A 42 3.04 -3.67 0.25
C HIS A 42 3.87 -2.98 -0.83
N ASN A 43 5.08 -3.49 -1.04
CA ASN A 43 6.03 -3.00 -2.04
C ASN A 43 6.78 -4.19 -2.66
N THR A 44 7.69 -3.92 -3.61
CA THR A 44 8.44 -4.97 -4.30
C THR A 44 9.36 -5.79 -3.38
N ASP A 45 9.90 -5.18 -2.31
CA ASP A 45 10.84 -5.80 -1.38
C ASP A 45 10.14 -6.50 -0.19
N ASP A 46 9.02 -5.94 0.27
CA ASP A 46 8.12 -6.51 1.28
C ASP A 46 6.75 -6.75 0.64
N PHE A 47 6.57 -7.96 0.12
CA PHE A 47 5.51 -8.31 -0.83
C PHE A 47 4.32 -9.00 -0.15
N ALA A 48 3.83 -8.42 0.95
CA ALA A 48 2.70 -8.99 1.69
C ALA A 48 1.46 -9.06 0.80
N GLY A 49 0.80 -10.23 0.75
CA GLY A 49 -0.36 -10.48 -0.11
C GLY A 49 -0.08 -10.33 -1.61
N GLU A 50 1.18 -10.47 -2.01
CA GLU A 50 1.66 -10.28 -3.40
C GLU A 50 1.23 -8.94 -4.02
N LEU A 51 1.09 -7.89 -3.19
CA LEU A 51 0.59 -6.59 -3.58
C LEU A 51 1.68 -5.53 -3.49
N ASP A 52 1.89 -4.80 -4.59
CA ASP A 52 2.80 -3.66 -4.66
C ASP A 52 2.02 -2.35 -4.88
N LEU A 53 2.06 -1.46 -3.88
CA LEU A 53 1.44 -0.14 -3.90
C LEU A 53 2.46 1.00 -4.10
N ALA A 54 3.74 0.68 -4.30
CA ALA A 54 4.83 1.65 -4.40
C ALA A 54 4.81 2.43 -5.73
N THR A 55 4.24 1.84 -6.78
CA THR A 55 4.03 2.53 -8.06
C THR A 55 2.59 2.40 -8.51
N PHE A 56 2.11 3.42 -9.24
CA PHE A 56 0.77 3.36 -9.81
C PHE A 56 0.61 2.19 -10.80
N ALA A 57 1.67 1.85 -11.55
CA ALA A 57 1.64 0.73 -12.49
C ALA A 57 1.50 -0.62 -11.77
N ALA A 58 2.33 -0.89 -10.77
CA ALA A 58 2.27 -2.14 -10.01
C ALA A 58 0.93 -2.30 -9.24
N MET A 59 0.42 -1.19 -8.70
CA MET A 59 -0.89 -1.16 -8.03
C MET A 59 -2.06 -1.57 -8.94
N GLN A 60 -1.95 -1.34 -10.25
CA GLN A 60 -2.95 -1.77 -11.23
C GLN A 60 -2.92 -3.28 -11.50
N GLU A 61 -1.82 -3.97 -11.19
CA GLU A 61 -1.68 -5.42 -11.35
C GLU A 61 -2.48 -6.18 -10.28
N GLY A 62 -2.64 -5.59 -9.09
CA GLY A 62 -3.32 -6.20 -7.95
C GLY A 62 -2.39 -7.07 -7.12
N GLY A 63 -2.95 -8.04 -6.40
CA GLY A 63 -2.17 -9.01 -5.63
C GLY A 63 -2.83 -10.38 -5.58
N GLU A 64 -2.46 -11.20 -4.60
CA GLU A 64 -2.87 -12.61 -4.44
C GLU A 64 -4.40 -12.79 -4.50
N HIS A 65 -5.14 -11.82 -3.96
CA HIS A 65 -6.60 -11.84 -3.88
C HIS A 65 -7.31 -11.09 -5.02
N GLY A 66 -6.57 -10.75 -6.08
CA GLY A 66 -7.07 -10.01 -7.24
C GLY A 66 -6.87 -8.50 -7.14
N PRO A 67 -7.69 -7.70 -7.83
CA PRO A 67 -7.51 -6.24 -7.90
C PRO A 67 -7.67 -5.58 -6.53
N ALA A 68 -6.64 -4.86 -6.10
CA ALA A 68 -6.71 -4.02 -4.90
C ALA A 68 -7.67 -2.84 -5.08
N ILE A 69 -7.74 -2.31 -6.31
CA ILE A 69 -8.54 -1.15 -6.69
C ILE A 69 -9.45 -1.51 -7.87
N VAL A 70 -10.73 -1.18 -7.74
CA VAL A 70 -11.73 -1.27 -8.81
C VAL A 70 -12.16 0.16 -9.14
N ALA A 71 -11.60 0.70 -10.23
CA ALA A 71 -11.89 2.07 -10.67
C ALA A 71 -13.40 2.32 -10.82
N GLY A 72 -13.88 3.41 -10.21
CA GLY A 72 -15.29 3.79 -10.16
C GLY A 72 -16.13 3.04 -9.10
N LYS A 73 -15.53 2.15 -8.31
CA LYS A 73 -16.22 1.34 -7.30
C LYS A 73 -15.40 1.21 -6.02
N ALA A 74 -15.34 2.28 -5.23
CA ALA A 74 -14.60 2.28 -3.97
C ALA A 74 -15.09 1.21 -2.99
N SER A 75 -16.40 0.95 -2.90
CA SER A 75 -16.98 -0.09 -2.03
C SER A 75 -16.53 -1.51 -2.38
N ASP A 76 -16.26 -1.75 -3.67
CA ASP A 76 -15.90 -3.08 -4.18
C ASP A 76 -14.38 -3.28 -4.20
N SER A 77 -13.61 -2.23 -3.90
CA SER A 77 -12.15 -2.25 -3.91
C SER A 77 -11.60 -2.87 -2.64
N LEU A 78 -10.77 -3.91 -2.76
CA LEU A 78 -10.16 -4.59 -1.61
C LEU A 78 -9.39 -3.64 -0.70
N LEU A 79 -8.70 -2.63 -1.26
CA LEU A 79 -8.00 -1.61 -0.50
C LEU A 79 -8.92 -0.95 0.53
N ILE A 80 -10.12 -0.51 0.12
CA ILE A 80 -11.07 0.16 0.99
C ILE A 80 -11.69 -0.82 1.98
N ARG A 81 -12.08 -2.00 1.52
CA ARG A 81 -12.69 -3.03 2.37
C ARG A 81 -11.75 -3.47 3.49
N ALA A 82 -10.47 -3.68 3.19
CA ALA A 82 -9.45 -4.01 4.18
C ALA A 82 -9.27 -2.86 5.20
N ILE A 83 -9.30 -1.60 4.75
CA ILE A 83 -9.20 -0.44 5.65
C ILE A 83 -10.37 -0.35 6.63
N VAL A 84 -11.58 -0.61 6.17
CA VAL A 84 -12.80 -0.50 7.00
C VAL A 84 -13.17 -1.80 7.73
N GLY A 85 -12.38 -2.86 7.56
CA GLY A 85 -12.60 -4.17 8.17
C GLY A 85 -13.77 -4.97 7.58
N ASP A 86 -14.13 -4.71 6.32
CA ASP A 86 -15.06 -5.52 5.52
C ASP A 86 -14.31 -6.56 4.66
N TYR A 87 -13.27 -7.15 5.24
CA TYR A 87 -12.42 -8.17 4.61
C TYR A 87 -11.86 -9.13 5.67
N ASP A 88 -11.33 -10.27 5.22
CA ASP A 88 -10.76 -11.32 6.10
C ASP A 88 -9.61 -10.81 6.98
N SER A 89 -8.94 -9.74 6.54
CA SER A 89 -7.92 -9.02 7.31
C SER A 89 -8.17 -7.51 7.29
N VAL A 90 -7.89 -6.87 8.43
CA VAL A 90 -7.93 -5.40 8.58
C VAL A 90 -6.56 -4.83 8.25
N MET A 91 -6.53 -3.73 7.49
CA MET A 91 -5.30 -3.02 7.14
C MET A 91 -5.39 -1.53 7.51
N PRO A 92 -4.32 -0.90 8.03
CA PRO A 92 -3.08 -1.52 8.48
C PRO A 92 -3.30 -2.50 9.66
N PRO A 93 -2.37 -3.44 9.91
CA PRO A 93 -2.49 -4.40 11.00
C PRO A 93 -2.62 -3.72 12.38
N GLU A 94 -3.23 -4.42 13.33
CA GLU A 94 -3.37 -3.92 14.70
C GLU A 94 -2.01 -3.46 15.29
N GLY A 95 -2.01 -2.30 15.95
CA GLY A 95 -0.79 -1.68 16.48
C GLY A 95 -0.06 -0.76 15.48
N SER A 96 -0.46 -0.74 14.21
CA SER A 96 0.03 0.22 13.21
C SER A 96 -0.84 1.49 13.19
N GLU A 97 -0.25 2.61 12.74
CA GLU A 97 -1.03 3.83 12.50
C GLU A 97 -2.01 3.60 11.33
N ALA A 98 -3.28 3.96 11.52
CA ALA A 98 -4.31 3.83 10.49
C ALA A 98 -4.64 5.18 9.85
N PRO A 99 -5.08 5.20 8.57
CA PRO A 99 -5.58 6.43 7.95
C PRO A 99 -6.76 7.02 8.71
N SER A 100 -6.80 8.34 8.83
CA SER A 100 -7.94 9.08 9.36
C SER A 100 -9.19 8.93 8.49
N GLU A 101 -10.37 9.21 9.04
CA GLU A 101 -11.63 9.16 8.28
C GLU A 101 -11.59 10.06 7.03
N GLN A 102 -10.92 11.21 7.11
CA GLN A 102 -10.77 12.14 5.99
C GLN A 102 -9.85 11.56 4.90
N GLU A 103 -8.76 10.89 5.29
CA GLU A 103 -7.86 10.20 4.35
C GLU A 103 -8.58 9.02 3.68
N VAL A 104 -9.36 8.24 4.43
CA VAL A 104 -10.19 7.17 3.85
C VAL A 104 -11.23 7.72 2.88
N ALA A 105 -11.90 8.83 3.24
CA ALA A 105 -12.86 9.49 2.34
C ALA A 105 -12.20 9.98 1.05
N LEU A 106 -10.97 10.50 1.14
CA LEU A 106 -10.18 10.94 -0.01
C LEU A 106 -9.80 9.77 -0.93
N LEU A 107 -9.37 8.64 -0.36
CA LEU A 107 -9.11 7.42 -1.13
C LEU A 107 -10.38 6.92 -1.85
N LYS A 108 -11.53 6.90 -1.16
CA LYS A 108 -12.81 6.53 -1.77
C LYS A 108 -13.18 7.45 -2.93
N ALA A 109 -13.10 8.76 -2.72
CA ALA A 109 -13.42 9.76 -3.74
C ALA A 109 -12.51 9.62 -4.98
N TRP A 110 -11.21 9.37 -4.78
CA TRP A 110 -10.28 9.12 -5.86
C TRP A 110 -10.61 7.86 -6.66
N ILE A 111 -10.93 6.75 -5.97
CA ILE A 111 -11.31 5.50 -6.63
C ILE A 111 -12.61 5.68 -7.41
N ASP A 112 -13.63 6.31 -6.82
CA ASP A 112 -14.92 6.57 -7.47
C ASP A 112 -14.78 7.53 -8.67
N ALA A 113 -13.80 8.45 -8.64
CA ALA A 113 -13.44 9.30 -9.77
C ALA A 113 -12.63 8.58 -10.87
N GLY A 114 -12.44 7.26 -10.73
CA GLY A 114 -11.79 6.41 -11.73
C GLY A 114 -10.33 6.08 -11.44
N ALA A 115 -9.84 6.33 -10.21
CA ALA A 115 -8.50 5.99 -9.75
C ALA A 115 -7.38 6.48 -10.72
N LYS A 116 -7.47 7.73 -11.17
CA LYS A 116 -6.51 8.29 -12.14
C LYS A 116 -5.11 8.38 -11.50
N GLY A 117 -4.08 7.96 -12.24
CA GLY A 117 -2.68 8.00 -11.81
C GLY A 117 -2.01 9.37 -11.96
N PRO A 118 -0.69 9.45 -11.71
CA PRO A 118 0.07 10.70 -11.78
C PRO A 118 0.09 11.29 -13.20
N VAL A 119 0.05 12.62 -13.28
CA VAL A 119 0.07 13.35 -14.55
C VAL A 119 1.51 13.67 -14.92
N GLY A 120 2.05 13.01 -15.97
CA GLY A 120 3.36 13.34 -16.54
C GLY A 120 4.47 12.29 -16.40
N GLY A 121 4.19 11.10 -15.86
CA GLY A 121 5.13 9.97 -15.84
C GLY A 121 5.07 9.13 -14.57
N MET A 122 5.76 7.98 -14.57
CA MET A 122 5.90 7.09 -13.41
C MET A 122 6.61 7.81 -12.27
N GLU A 123 5.86 8.17 -11.23
CA GLU A 123 6.45 8.54 -9.95
C GLU A 123 6.37 7.37 -8.99
N THR A 124 7.56 6.89 -8.60
CA THR A 124 7.73 5.89 -7.56
C THR A 124 7.58 6.57 -6.21
N ILE A 125 6.71 6.02 -5.37
CA ILE A 125 6.63 6.38 -3.97
C ILE A 125 7.92 5.91 -3.30
N THR A 126 8.82 6.84 -2.99
CA THR A 126 10.09 6.50 -2.32
C THR A 126 9.86 6.47 -0.82
N LEU A 127 10.04 5.32 -0.16
CA LEU A 127 10.02 5.26 1.30
C LEU A 127 11.17 6.10 1.86
N ASN A 128 10.85 7.11 2.65
CA ASN A 128 11.85 7.87 3.39
C ASN A 128 12.16 7.12 4.70
N VAL A 129 12.98 6.08 4.59
CA VAL A 129 13.46 5.33 5.75
C VAL A 129 14.69 6.06 6.31
N PRO A 130 14.64 6.61 7.53
CA PRO A 130 15.81 7.21 8.15
C PRO A 130 16.90 6.14 8.26
N LYS A 131 18.11 6.44 7.76
CA LYS A 131 19.27 5.58 7.97
C LYS A 131 19.74 5.71 9.41
N ILE A 132 19.10 4.96 10.32
CA ILE A 132 19.51 4.88 11.72
C ILE A 132 20.70 3.92 11.77
N GLN A 133 21.90 4.48 11.88
CA GLN A 133 23.07 3.65 12.14
C GLN A 133 23.05 3.20 13.62
N PRO A 134 23.40 1.94 13.90
CA PRO A 134 23.55 1.49 15.28
C PRO A 134 24.65 2.32 15.96
N GLN A 135 24.40 2.78 17.19
CA GLN A 135 25.39 3.57 17.94
C GLN A 135 26.58 2.74 18.45
N HIS A 136 26.45 1.41 18.40
CA HIS A 136 27.46 0.46 18.83
C HIS A 136 27.63 -0.62 17.75
N SER A 137 28.83 -1.19 17.68
CA SER A 137 29.04 -2.43 16.94
C SER A 137 28.19 -3.53 17.58
N TYR A 138 27.25 -4.08 16.83
CA TYR A 138 26.56 -5.31 17.23
C TYR A 138 27.28 -6.47 16.55
N GLU A 139 27.61 -7.48 17.34
CA GLU A 139 27.87 -8.82 16.79
C GLU A 139 26.50 -9.42 16.47
N ASP A 140 26.37 -10.09 15.33
CA ASP A 140 25.13 -10.75 14.99
C ASP A 140 24.80 -11.80 16.06
N PRO A 141 23.55 -11.81 16.59
CA PRO A 141 23.22 -12.72 17.67
C PRO A 141 23.32 -14.18 17.18
N ILE A 142 24.02 -14.99 17.95
CA ILE A 142 24.03 -16.44 17.75
C ILE A 142 22.67 -16.98 18.17
N THR A 143 21.92 -17.49 17.19
CA THR A 143 20.57 -18.02 17.37
C THR A 143 20.54 -19.54 17.55
N SER A 144 21.55 -20.25 17.05
CA SER A 144 21.69 -21.70 17.22
C SER A 144 23.16 -22.13 17.10
N ILE A 145 23.49 -23.24 17.75
CA ILE A 145 24.79 -23.90 17.67
C ILE A 145 24.57 -25.41 17.59
N ASP A 146 25.30 -26.09 16.70
CA ASP A 146 25.32 -27.56 16.64
C ASP A 146 26.73 -28.10 16.41
N TRP A 147 27.01 -29.27 16.99
CA TRP A 147 28.31 -29.92 16.92
C TRP A 147 28.24 -31.13 15.99
N SER A 148 29.24 -31.27 15.12
CA SER A 148 29.40 -32.50 14.32
C SER A 148 29.59 -33.74 15.22
N ASP A 149 29.10 -34.90 14.77
CA ASP A 149 29.18 -36.16 15.52
C ASP A 149 30.62 -36.57 15.89
N ASP A 150 31.60 -36.24 15.04
CA ASP A 150 33.01 -36.52 15.27
C ASP A 150 33.72 -35.42 16.10
N GLY A 151 33.00 -34.37 16.47
CA GLY A 151 33.46 -33.27 17.29
C GLY A 151 34.48 -32.35 16.63
N LYS A 152 34.69 -32.43 15.31
CA LYS A 152 35.69 -31.60 14.61
C LYS A 152 35.18 -30.22 14.23
N TRP A 153 33.88 -30.10 14.01
CA TRP A 153 33.23 -28.88 13.54
C TRP A 153 32.12 -28.45 14.47
N VAL A 154 31.93 -27.14 14.55
CA VAL A 154 30.75 -26.50 15.13
C VAL A 154 30.11 -25.59 14.07
N ALA A 155 28.80 -25.71 13.91
CA ALA A 155 28.00 -24.80 13.10
C ALA A 155 27.40 -23.73 14.03
N VAL A 156 27.63 -22.45 13.72
CA VAL A 156 27.10 -21.31 14.47
C VAL A 156 26.17 -20.53 13.56
N ALA A 157 24.90 -20.43 13.93
CA ALA A 157 23.87 -19.77 13.13
C ALA A 157 23.53 -18.37 13.67
N SER A 158 23.45 -17.42 12.77
CA SER A 158 23.14 -16.00 12.99
C SER A 158 22.21 -15.52 11.88
N PHE A 159 21.80 -14.25 11.90
CA PHE A 159 20.84 -13.75 10.92
C PHE A 159 21.36 -13.93 9.49
N GLN A 160 20.67 -14.74 8.69
CA GLN A 160 20.97 -15.05 7.28
C GLN A 160 22.31 -15.77 6.99
N HIS A 161 23.05 -16.24 8.01
CA HIS A 161 24.29 -16.98 7.79
C HIS A 161 24.52 -18.09 8.81
N VAL A 162 25.32 -19.08 8.40
CA VAL A 162 25.81 -20.17 9.25
C VAL A 162 27.32 -20.29 9.01
N ASP A 163 28.10 -20.03 10.05
CA ASP A 163 29.55 -20.22 10.02
C ASP A 163 29.89 -21.63 10.49
N ILE A 164 30.72 -22.32 9.71
CA ILE A 164 31.32 -23.58 10.14
C ILE A 164 32.71 -23.26 10.69
N LEU A 165 32.96 -23.65 11.93
CA LEU A 165 34.22 -23.41 12.61
C LEU A 165 34.88 -24.73 12.97
N ASP A 166 36.20 -24.75 12.94
CA ASP A 166 37.00 -25.78 13.62
C ASP A 166 36.67 -25.76 15.12
N ALA A 167 36.23 -26.90 15.65
CA ALA A 167 35.71 -27.01 17.00
C ALA A 167 36.78 -26.80 18.10
N ALA A 168 38.06 -27.00 17.77
CA ALA A 168 39.16 -26.82 18.71
C ALA A 168 39.62 -25.36 18.79
N THR A 169 39.58 -24.64 17.67
CA THR A 169 40.11 -23.28 17.54
C THR A 169 39.05 -22.20 17.43
N LEU A 170 37.80 -22.57 17.15
CA LEU A 170 36.67 -21.69 16.86
C LEU A 170 36.97 -20.70 15.72
N LYS A 171 37.79 -21.13 14.76
CA LYS A 171 38.11 -20.36 13.56
C LYS A 171 37.34 -20.92 12.36
N PRO A 172 36.97 -20.08 11.39
CA PRO A 172 36.36 -20.54 10.15
C PRO A 172 37.23 -21.60 9.46
N VAL A 173 36.57 -22.62 8.91
CA VAL A 173 37.19 -23.63 8.05
C VAL A 173 37.40 -23.16 6.62
#